data_AF-A0A848YE21-F1
#
_entry.id   AF-A0A848YE21-F1
#
_cell.length_a   1.000
_cell.length_b   1.000
_cell.length_c   1.000
_cell.angle_alpha   90.00
_cell.angle_beta   90.00
_cell.angle_gamma   90.00
#
_symmetry.space_group_name_H-M   'P 1'
#
loop_
_entity.id
_entity.type
_entity.pdbx_description
1 polymer ?
#
loop_
_entity_poly.entity_id
_entity_poly.type
_entity_poly.pdbx_seq_one_letter_code
_entity_poly.pdbx_strand_id
1 'polypeptide(L)'
;LMNSTLGFGGLLDIATLAGLPQHYEDFGQTLAVHGVPSGPYMVAPILGPGSPRHFFGRAVDYVTNPLTWLLWDTHILISSSPTAATLVTEREANIESVEGLRESSLDFYEGIKSTYVQNRYSAINDGETGAADPEEAAFKINPSGAPTERKSLAQDISR
;
A
#
# COMPACT_ATOMS: atom_id res chain seq x y z
N LEU A 1 4.44 -21.52 -4.76
CA LEU A 1 5.28 -22.74 -4.89
C LEU A 1 5.64 -23.04 -6.34
N MET A 2 4.70 -22.97 -7.29
CA MET A 2 4.95 -23.33 -8.68
C MET A 2 6.11 -22.56 -9.33
N ASN A 3 6.20 -21.25 -9.07
CA ASN A 3 7.33 -20.43 -9.53
C ASN A 3 8.67 -20.90 -8.94
N SER A 4 8.70 -21.28 -7.67
CA SER A 4 9.92 -21.78 -7.03
C SER A 4 10.32 -23.17 -7.53
N THR A 5 9.37 -24.07 -7.79
CA THR A 5 9.65 -25.47 -8.18
C THR A 5 9.83 -25.66 -9.68
N LEU A 6 8.99 -25.03 -10.49
CA LEU A 6 8.97 -25.16 -11.96
C LEU A 6 9.59 -23.95 -12.67
N GLY A 7 9.63 -22.79 -12.00
CA GLY A 7 10.18 -21.54 -12.53
C GLY A 7 11.61 -21.25 -12.08
N PHE A 8 12.43 -22.28 -11.83
CA PHE A 8 13.83 -22.15 -11.43
C PHE A 8 14.04 -21.21 -10.22
N GLY A 9 13.39 -21.50 -9.10
CA GLY A 9 13.51 -20.68 -7.89
C GLY A 9 12.74 -19.36 -7.95
N GLY A 10 11.86 -19.17 -8.94
CA GLY A 10 11.03 -17.98 -9.11
C GLY A 10 11.51 -17.01 -10.19
N LEU A 11 12.53 -17.37 -10.98
CA LEU A 11 13.00 -16.58 -12.12
C LEU A 11 11.98 -16.55 -13.27
N LEU A 12 11.17 -17.61 -13.41
CA LEU A 12 10.11 -17.69 -14.40
C LEU A 12 8.74 -17.77 -13.70
N ASP A 13 7.80 -16.95 -14.17
CA ASP A 13 6.44 -16.93 -13.64
C ASP A 13 5.54 -17.97 -14.33
N ILE A 14 5.74 -19.24 -13.97
CA ILE A 14 4.96 -20.36 -14.50
C ILE A 14 3.55 -20.38 -13.88
N ALA A 15 3.38 -19.87 -12.65
CA ALA A 15 2.11 -19.84 -11.93
C ALA A 15 1.04 -19.07 -12.70
N THR A 16 1.39 -17.87 -13.18
CA THR A 16 0.48 -17.06 -14.00
C THR A 16 0.11 -17.76 -15.31
N LEU A 17 1.06 -18.46 -15.95
CA LEU A 17 0.79 -19.26 -17.16
C LEU A 17 -0.18 -20.42 -16.91
N ALA A 18 -0.28 -20.93 -15.68
CA ALA A 18 -1.27 -21.94 -15.29
C ALA A 18 -2.60 -21.33 -14.79
N GLY A 19 -2.80 -20.02 -14.92
CA GLY A 19 -4.04 -19.34 -14.54
C GLY A 19 -4.17 -19.07 -13.05
N LEU A 20 -3.08 -19.09 -12.29
CA LEU A 20 -3.09 -18.69 -10.88
C LEU A 20 -2.76 -17.19 -10.77
N PRO A 21 -3.72 -16.32 -10.42
CA PRO A 21 -3.45 -14.91 -10.27
C PRO A 21 -2.55 -14.63 -9.06
N GLN A 22 -1.69 -13.63 -9.21
CA GLN A 22 -0.84 -13.16 -8.12
C GLN A 22 -1.62 -12.20 -7.21
N HIS A 23 -1.56 -12.45 -5.90
CA HIS A 23 -2.08 -11.56 -4.87
C HIS A 23 -0.93 -11.11 -3.97
N TYR A 24 -0.88 -9.82 -3.66
CA TYR A 24 0.15 -9.24 -2.80
C TYR A 24 -0.47 -8.76 -1.49
N GLU A 25 -0.20 -9.50 -0.41
CA GLU A 25 -0.70 -9.23 0.93
C GLU A 25 0.44 -8.88 1.88
N ASP A 26 0.16 -7.98 2.82
CA ASP A 26 1.10 -7.58 3.87
C ASP A 26 0.47 -7.65 5.25
N PHE A 27 1.31 -7.70 6.30
CA PHE A 27 0.80 -7.82 7.67
C PHE A 27 -0.07 -6.62 8.08
N GLY A 28 0.15 -5.45 7.50
CA GLY A 28 -0.70 -4.29 7.73
C GLY A 28 -2.11 -4.44 7.16
N GLN A 29 -2.32 -5.26 6.12
CA GLN A 29 -3.63 -5.60 5.56
C GLN A 29 -4.34 -6.60 6.48
N THR A 30 -3.58 -7.59 6.96
CA THR A 30 -4.04 -8.53 7.99
C THR A 30 -4.57 -7.78 9.22
N LEU A 31 -3.82 -6.80 9.73
CA LEU A 31 -4.25 -5.96 10.85
C LEU A 31 -5.52 -5.14 10.54
N ALA A 32 -5.68 -4.69 9.29
CA ALA A 32 -6.87 -3.95 8.87
C ALA A 32 -8.14 -4.80 8.94
N VAL A 33 -8.07 -6.05 8.45
CA VAL A 33 -9.19 -7.01 8.52
C VAL A 33 -9.52 -7.35 9.97
N HIS A 34 -8.53 -7.32 10.88
CA HIS A 34 -8.72 -7.50 12.31
C HIS A 34 -9.15 -6.22 13.06
N GLY A 35 -9.52 -5.15 12.35
CA GLY A 35 -10.08 -3.93 12.92
C GLY A 35 -9.05 -2.95 13.52
N VAL A 36 -7.75 -3.16 13.29
CA VAL A 36 -6.74 -2.19 13.72
C VAL A 36 -6.81 -0.96 12.79
N PRO A 37 -7.02 0.25 13.33
CA PRO A 37 -7.11 1.46 12.52
C PRO A 37 -5.77 1.78 11.87
N SER A 38 -5.79 2.49 10.74
CA SER A 38 -4.56 2.86 10.03
C SER A 38 -3.70 3.85 10.82
N GLY A 39 -4.34 4.75 11.56
CA GLY A 39 -3.72 5.94 12.16
C GLY A 39 -3.58 7.10 11.16
N PRO A 40 -2.92 8.19 11.56
CA PRO A 40 -2.71 9.35 10.69
C PRO A 40 -1.87 9.00 9.47
N TYR A 41 -2.20 9.63 8.35
CA TYR A 41 -1.34 9.59 7.16
C TYR A 41 -0.06 10.37 7.42
N MET A 42 1.08 9.80 7.03
CA MET A 42 2.38 10.44 7.12
C MET A 42 3.29 10.01 5.98
N VAL A 43 4.28 10.83 5.66
CA VAL A 43 5.31 10.51 4.67
C VAL A 43 6.62 10.26 5.41
N ALA A 44 7.06 9.01 5.41
CA ALA A 44 8.31 8.63 6.06
C ALA A 44 9.49 8.92 5.12
N PRO A 45 10.63 9.43 5.64
CA PRO A 45 11.85 9.55 4.86
C PRO A 45 12.24 8.21 4.24
N ILE A 46 12.59 8.20 2.95
CA ILE A 46 12.99 7.01 2.16
C ILE A 46 11.82 6.05 1.88
N LEU A 47 11.02 5.69 2.89
CA LEU A 47 9.93 4.71 2.77
C LEU A 47 8.69 5.26 2.06
N GLY A 48 8.51 6.58 2.04
CA GLY A 48 7.41 7.24 1.31
C GLY A 48 6.10 7.34 2.10
N PRO A 49 4.97 7.57 1.38
CA PRO A 49 3.62 7.67 1.94
C PRO A 49 3.21 6.43 2.74
N GLY A 50 2.59 6.62 3.90
CA GLY A 50 2.18 5.51 4.73
C GLY A 50 1.35 5.89 5.96
N SER A 51 1.15 4.91 6.83
CA SER A 51 0.49 5.05 8.12
C SER A 51 1.21 4.23 9.20
N PRO A 52 1.05 4.52 10.49
CA PRO A 52 1.63 3.73 11.56
C PRO A 52 1.36 2.22 11.44
N ARG A 53 0.12 1.84 11.09
CA ARG A 53 -0.25 0.43 10.87
C ARG A 53 0.54 -0.18 9.70
N HIS A 54 0.68 0.56 8.60
CA HIS A 54 1.41 0.09 7.43
C HIS A 54 2.90 -0.11 7.71
N PHE A 55 3.57 0.84 8.38
CA PHE A 55 4.99 0.70 8.71
C PHE A 55 5.24 -0.39 9.73
N PHE A 56 4.35 -0.54 10.71
CA PHE A 56 4.41 -1.68 11.63
C PHE A 56 4.25 -3.01 10.89
N GLY A 57 3.30 -3.09 9.96
CA GLY A 57 3.14 -4.23 9.06
C GLY A 57 4.43 -4.59 8.34
N ARG A 58 5.03 -3.61 7.64
CA ARG A 58 6.32 -3.79 6.94
C ARG A 58 7.44 -4.28 7.85
N ALA A 59 7.50 -3.81 9.11
CA ALA A 59 8.49 -4.28 10.07
C ALA A 59 8.28 -5.77 10.41
N VAL A 60 7.03 -6.21 10.58
CA VAL A 60 6.69 -7.62 10.78
C VAL A 60 7.00 -8.45 9.53
N ASP A 61 6.64 -7.97 8.34
CA ASP A 61 6.95 -8.65 7.08
C ASP A 61 8.47 -8.80 6.89
N TYR A 62 9.25 -7.79 7.26
CA TYR A 62 10.71 -7.84 7.20
C TYR A 62 11.30 -8.93 8.11
N VAL A 63 10.85 -9.03 9.36
CA VAL A 63 11.39 -10.04 10.30
C VAL A 63 10.85 -11.45 10.05
N THR A 64 9.72 -11.59 9.35
CA THR A 64 9.15 -12.90 9.00
C THR A 64 9.66 -13.42 7.66
N ASN A 65 10.30 -12.57 6.84
CA ASN A 65 10.85 -12.98 5.55
C ASN A 65 12.05 -13.93 5.73
N PRO A 66 12.04 -15.15 5.16
CA PRO A 66 13.15 -16.09 5.27
C PRO A 66 14.47 -15.57 4.68
N LEU A 67 14.43 -14.66 3.68
CA LEU A 67 15.62 -14.03 3.13
C LEU A 67 16.35 -13.16 4.16
N THR A 68 15.61 -12.52 5.07
CA THR A 68 16.19 -11.72 6.16
C THR A 68 17.08 -12.57 7.04
N TRP A 69 16.64 -13.78 7.37
CA TRP A 69 17.41 -14.72 8.20
C TRP A 69 18.55 -15.38 7.42
N LEU A 70 18.32 -15.72 6.15
CA LEU A 70 19.35 -16.31 5.28
C LEU A 70 20.55 -15.38 5.08
N LEU A 71 20.28 -14.07 4.99
CA LEU A 71 21.31 -13.06 4.76
C LEU A 71 21.79 -12.37 6.05
N TRP A 72 21.34 -12.81 7.23
CA TRP A 72 21.59 -12.12 8.49
C TRP A 72 23.07 -11.97 8.84
N ASP A 73 23.88 -13.00 8.57
CA ASP A 73 25.32 -13.02 8.87
C ASP A 73 26.19 -12.50 7.70
N THR A 74 25.55 -12.01 6.63
CA THR A 74 26.26 -11.43 5.47
C THR A 74 26.53 -9.95 5.67
N HIS A 75 27.45 -9.40 4.87
CA HIS A 75 27.75 -7.98 4.89
C HIS A 75 26.47 -7.16 4.68
N ILE A 76 26.31 -6.05 5.42
CA ILE A 76 25.07 -5.24 5.42
C ILE A 76 24.62 -4.89 3.99
N LEU A 77 25.55 -4.53 3.11
CA LEU A 77 25.26 -4.21 1.69
C LEU A 77 24.55 -5.35 0.95
N ILE A 78 24.88 -6.60 1.24
CA ILE A 78 24.27 -7.78 0.61
C ILE A 78 22.90 -8.02 1.23
N SER A 79 22.79 -8.00 2.56
CA SER A 79 21.53 -8.22 3.29
C SER A 79 20.46 -7.18 2.97
N SER A 80 20.84 -5.92 2.74
CA SER A 80 19.92 -4.83 2.38
C SER A 80 19.64 -4.74 0.87
N SER A 81 20.38 -5.47 0.04
CA SER A 81 20.27 -5.39 -1.42
C SER A 81 18.87 -5.72 -1.96
N PRO A 82 18.12 -6.72 -1.43
CA PRO A 82 16.79 -7.01 -1.93
C PRO A 82 15.81 -5.87 -1.64
N THR A 83 15.82 -5.34 -0.41
CA THR A 83 14.97 -4.21 -0.02
C THR A 83 15.31 -2.95 -0.82
N ALA A 84 16.61 -2.68 -1.04
CA ALA A 84 17.05 -1.55 -1.85
C ALA A 84 16.61 -1.70 -3.32
N ALA A 85 16.73 -2.90 -3.89
CA ALA A 85 16.26 -3.18 -5.25
C ALA A 85 14.76 -2.96 -5.37
N THR A 86 13.95 -3.48 -4.44
CA THR A 86 12.50 -3.26 -4.41
C THR A 86 12.17 -1.77 -4.36
N LEU A 87 12.82 -0.99 -3.48
CA LEU A 87 12.58 0.45 -3.38
C LEU A 87 12.89 1.19 -4.69
N VAL A 88 13.98 0.82 -5.38
CA VAL A 88 14.35 1.43 -6.66
C VAL A 88 13.33 1.08 -7.74
N THR A 89 12.95 -0.19 -7.84
CA THR A 89 11.96 -0.66 -8.82
C THR A 89 10.58 -0.04 -8.58
N GLU A 90 10.12 0.02 -7.32
CA GLU A 90 8.85 0.67 -6.97
C GLU A 90 8.89 2.16 -7.35
N ARG A 91 10.00 2.85 -7.07
CA ARG A 91 10.15 4.26 -7.43
C ARG A 91 10.11 4.46 -8.95
N GLU A 92 10.81 3.63 -9.71
CA GLU A 92 10.80 3.68 -11.17
C GLU A 92 9.39 3.49 -11.71
N ALA A 93 8.69 2.45 -11.26
CA ALA A 93 7.34 2.12 -11.72
C ALA A 93 6.30 3.23 -11.45
N ASN A 94 6.55 4.13 -10.50
CA ASN A 94 5.62 5.17 -10.09
C ASN A 94 6.06 6.60 -10.48
N ILE A 95 7.25 6.79 -11.05
CA ILE A 95 7.81 8.14 -11.26
C ILE A 95 6.94 9.00 -12.18
N GLU A 96 6.41 8.43 -13.26
CA GLU A 96 5.55 9.13 -14.22
C GLU A 96 4.19 9.48 -13.62
N SER A 97 3.58 8.56 -12.86
CA SER A 97 2.30 8.80 -12.20
C SER A 97 2.42 9.89 -11.14
N VAL A 98 3.51 9.90 -10.37
CA VAL A 98 3.80 10.93 -9.38
C VAL A 98 4.02 12.29 -10.05
N GLU A 99 4.72 12.32 -11.18
CA GLU A 99 4.96 13.55 -11.93
C GLU A 99 3.66 14.10 -12.54
N GLY A 100 2.85 13.25 -13.14
CA GLY A 100 1.53 13.63 -13.66
C GLY A 100 0.60 14.16 -12.56
N LEU A 101 0.64 13.58 -11.36
CA LEU A 101 -0.06 14.11 -10.19
C LEU A 101 0.48 15.49 -9.81
N ARG A 102 1.81 15.67 -9.77
CA ARG A 102 2.44 16.96 -9.44
C ARG A 102 2.05 18.08 -10.40
N GLU A 103 1.90 17.78 -11.67
CA GLU A 103 1.54 18.78 -12.70
C GLU A 103 0.04 19.10 -12.73
N SER A 104 -0.82 18.12 -12.46
CA SER A 104 -2.28 18.25 -12.54
C SER A 104 -2.96 18.67 -11.23
N SER A 105 -2.31 18.47 -10.09
CA SER A 105 -2.89 18.75 -8.78
C SER A 105 -2.68 20.20 -8.35
N LEU A 106 -3.73 20.79 -7.79
CA LEU A 106 -3.64 22.08 -7.09
C LEU A 106 -2.84 21.95 -5.78
N ASP A 107 -2.95 20.79 -5.11
CA ASP A 107 -2.16 20.40 -3.93
C ASP A 107 -1.60 18.99 -4.12
N PHE A 108 -0.29 18.91 -4.32
CA PHE A 108 0.42 17.66 -4.51
C PHE A 108 0.34 16.73 -3.30
N TYR A 109 0.38 17.28 -2.08
CA TYR A 109 0.36 16.46 -0.87
C TYR A 109 -0.99 15.76 -0.72
N GLU A 110 -2.09 16.48 -0.92
CA GLU A 110 -3.44 15.90 -0.87
C GLU A 110 -3.70 14.93 -2.04
N GLY A 111 -3.11 15.19 -3.22
CA GLY A 111 -3.14 14.25 -4.35
C GLY A 111 -2.48 12.91 -4.03
N ILE A 112 -1.28 12.94 -3.44
CA ILE A 112 -0.57 11.71 -3.03
C ILE A 112 -1.32 11.01 -1.89
N LYS A 113 -1.81 11.74 -0.90
CA LYS A 113 -2.56 11.19 0.24
C LYS A 113 -3.84 10.49 -0.21
N SER A 114 -4.66 11.13 -1.04
CA SER A 114 -5.90 10.54 -1.55
C SER A 114 -5.63 9.28 -2.38
N THR A 115 -4.61 9.30 -3.24
CA THR A 115 -4.17 8.12 -4.01
C THR A 115 -3.71 6.99 -3.10
N TYR A 116 -2.87 7.28 -2.10
CA TYR A 116 -2.43 6.30 -1.10
C TYR A 116 -3.61 5.64 -0.38
N VAL A 117 -4.56 6.45 0.10
CA VAL A 117 -5.74 5.96 0.82
C VAL A 117 -6.59 5.06 -0.08
N GLN A 118 -6.87 5.48 -1.31
CA GLN A 118 -7.64 4.70 -2.27
C GLN A 118 -6.96 3.36 -2.58
N ASN A 119 -5.67 3.38 -2.89
CA ASN A 119 -4.89 2.17 -3.15
C ASN A 119 -4.90 1.23 -1.95
N ARG A 120 -4.76 1.78 -0.73
CA ARG A 120 -4.76 0.97 0.48
C ARG A 120 -6.13 0.36 0.77
N TYR A 121 -7.21 1.11 0.54
CA TYR A 121 -8.56 0.58 0.67
C TYR A 121 -8.83 -0.54 -0.33
N SER A 122 -8.40 -0.35 -1.58
CA SER A 122 -8.52 -1.35 -2.63
C SER A 122 -7.78 -2.63 -2.26
N ALA A 123 -6.51 -2.52 -1.81
CA ALA A 123 -5.71 -3.66 -1.39
C ALA A 123 -6.37 -4.47 -0.26
N ILE A 124 -6.84 -3.79 0.80
CA ILE A 124 -7.49 -4.44 1.95
C ILE A 124 -8.78 -5.20 1.56
N ASN A 125 -9.44 -4.79 0.48
CA ASN A 125 -10.70 -5.39 0.02
C ASN A 125 -10.51 -6.19 -1.28
N ASP A 126 -9.32 -6.72 -1.55
CA ASP A 126 -9.04 -7.57 -2.72
C ASP A 126 -9.41 -6.92 -4.08
N GLY A 127 -9.40 -5.59 -4.16
CA GLY A 127 -9.81 -4.84 -5.35
C GLY A 127 -11.34 -4.71 -5.53
N GLU A 128 -12.15 -5.23 -4.62
CA GLU A 128 -13.61 -5.06 -4.58
C GLU A 128 -13.98 -3.63 -4.13
N THR A 129 -13.70 -2.67 -5.01
CA THR A 129 -14.06 -1.27 -4.78
C THR A 129 -15.50 -1.03 -5.23
N GLY A 130 -16.46 -1.35 -4.36
CA GLY A 130 -17.81 -0.84 -4.49
C GLY A 130 -17.83 0.68 -4.29
N ALA A 131 -17.53 1.45 -5.35
CA ALA A 131 -17.79 2.89 -5.53
C ALA A 131 -17.75 3.77 -4.27
N ALA A 132 -16.74 3.62 -3.41
CA ALA A 132 -16.58 4.47 -2.24
C ALA A 132 -15.78 5.71 -2.66
N ASP A 133 -16.37 6.88 -2.41
CA ASP A 133 -15.69 8.17 -2.47
C ASP A 133 -14.34 8.09 -1.72
N PRO A 134 -13.22 8.61 -2.28
CA PRO A 134 -11.93 8.67 -1.59
C PRO A 134 -12.01 9.19 -0.16
N GLU A 135 -12.95 10.10 0.11
CA GLU A 135 -13.20 10.64 1.45
C GLU A 135 -13.88 9.61 2.39
N GLU A 136 -14.79 8.80 1.85
CA GLU A 136 -15.42 7.70 2.58
C GLU A 136 -14.42 6.56 2.85
N ALA A 137 -13.55 6.25 1.89
CA ALA A 137 -12.45 5.31 2.06
C ALA A 137 -11.45 5.81 3.12
N ALA A 138 -11.13 7.11 3.12
CA ALA A 138 -10.30 7.75 4.13
C ALA A 138 -10.91 7.65 5.53
N PHE A 139 -12.21 7.90 5.66
CA PHE A 139 -12.94 7.80 6.92
C PHE A 139 -12.96 6.36 7.48
N LYS A 140 -13.22 5.36 6.62
CA LYS A 140 -13.21 3.94 7.01
C LYS A 140 -11.82 3.46 7.47
N ILE A 141 -10.76 3.99 6.86
CA ILE A 141 -9.37 3.64 7.19
C ILE A 141 -8.87 4.37 8.44
N ASN A 142 -9.31 5.60 8.67
CA ASN A 142 -8.93 6.44 9.80
C ASN A 142 -10.14 7.25 10.33
N PRO A 143 -10.90 6.71 11.31
CA PRO A 143 -12.11 7.37 11.83
C PRO A 143 -11.84 8.68 12.61
N SER A 144 -10.57 9.02 12.87
CA SER A 144 -10.16 10.24 13.58
C SER A 144 -9.79 11.39 12.62
N GLY A 145 -9.77 11.17 11.31
CA GLY A 145 -9.39 12.19 10.33
C GLY A 145 -10.55 13.14 10.03
N ALA A 146 -10.61 14.27 10.74
CA ALA A 146 -11.48 15.45 10.57
C ALA A 146 -12.99 15.18 10.32
N PRO A 147 -13.91 15.82 11.07
CA PRO A 147 -15.33 15.70 10.78
C PRO A 147 -15.64 16.39 9.44
N THR A 148 -15.81 15.63 8.37
CA THR A 148 -16.53 16.15 7.20
C THR A 148 -17.98 16.32 7.64
N GLU A 149 -18.35 17.56 7.97
CA GLU A 149 -19.74 17.95 8.18
C GLU A 149 -20.54 17.63 6.91
N ARG A 150 -21.09 16.42 6.80
CA ARG A 150 -22.26 16.17 5.95
C ARG A 150 -23.48 16.72 6.67
N LYS A 151 -23.57 18.04 6.79
CA LYS A 151 -24.89 18.68 6.93
C LYS A 151 -25.57 18.63 5.57
N SER A 152 -26.39 17.61 5.38
CA SER A 152 -27.77 17.74 4.90
C SER A 152 -28.07 18.95 3.99
N LEU A 153 -27.38 19.07 2.84
CA LEU A 153 -27.70 20.08 1.82
C LEU A 153 -28.78 19.61 0.83
N ALA A 154 -29.41 18.46 1.08
CA ALA A 154 -30.47 17.91 0.25
C ALA A 154 -31.90 18.19 0.77
N GLN A 155 -32.06 18.96 1.85
CA GLN A 155 -33.39 19.20 2.45
C GLN A 155 -33.89 20.66 2.45
N ASP A 156 -33.11 21.63 1.95
CA ASP A 156 -33.47 23.06 2.06
C ASP A 156 -33.64 23.81 0.72
N ILE A 157 -33.86 23.09 -0.40
CA ILE A 157 -34.29 23.70 -1.68
C ILE A 157 -35.78 23.42 -1.96
N SER A 158 -36.54 23.04 -0.92
CA SER A 158 -37.99 22.88 -1.00
C SER A 158 -38.66 23.48 0.23
N ARG A 159 -38.60 24.81 0.32
CA ARG A 159 -39.61 25.67 0.96
C ARG A 159 -39.40 27.14 0.61
#